data_AF-A0A946VMQ2-F1
#
_entry.id   AF-A0A946VMQ2-F1
#
_cell.length_a   1.000
_cell.length_b   1.000
_cell.length_c   1.000
_cell.angle_alpha   90.00
_cell.angle_beta   90.00
_cell.angle_gamma   90.00
#
_symmetry.space_group_name_H-M   'P 1'
#
loop_
_entity.id
_entity.type
_entity.pdbx_description
1 polymer ?
#
loop_
_entity_poly.entity_id
_entity_poly.type
_entity_poly.pdbx_seq_one_letter_code
_entity_poly.pdbx_strand_id
1 'polypeptide(L)'
;MTVNAQAATTAEKLKELVAERYHADDLHAVEDACLKYLELKNDDPDIIQTLGVCQRRLGKNAESVASLKKARKLAPGNLNILKSLSRSLFANRDLSEYQQSIADLFSMNACSATMCIHSIQLFHRMGNKQSAITSCEKYLTRYADNPHLLNLYSVALKNVGKLPDSVEVGRKSLALSLTHPSEEKAPKKRPVFNTAENLNLLWQTLAKLKKHGFVAFPTAGTLLGLVREKSLLSGDKDIDIAIPFNDMTAVISVLEDDGWRQVGGSYSLSNPRQMVHQDYRLAIDLCGLLNEAESGKTIGGFWMEGIPEEWNRIVELPKPGVKAIDSPAGEVWWPNNPEEWLEAFYGENWRIPDTQFNTVICARNLRDFSLLVECYAINKLFAHWWCGEISKGLKIVNSVLFHRPDDELYLRLKQGLENAVVNKR
;
A
#
# COMPACT_ATOMS: atom_id res chain seq x y z
N MET A 1 -57.52 -14.30 -22.67
CA MET A 1 -56.35 -14.58 -23.55
C MET A 1 -55.67 -13.29 -24.07
N THR A 2 -56.41 -12.20 -24.30
CA THR A 2 -55.88 -10.92 -24.81
C THR A 2 -54.96 -10.14 -23.86
N VAL A 3 -55.23 -10.13 -22.54
CA VAL A 3 -54.40 -9.40 -21.55
C VAL A 3 -52.97 -9.96 -21.44
N ASN A 4 -52.82 -11.29 -21.44
CA ASN A 4 -51.49 -11.94 -21.40
C ASN A 4 -50.68 -11.70 -22.68
N ALA A 5 -51.33 -11.63 -23.84
CA ALA A 5 -50.66 -11.33 -25.10
C ALA A 5 -50.13 -9.88 -25.12
N GLN A 6 -50.92 -8.92 -24.63
CA GLN A 6 -50.54 -7.51 -24.57
C GLN A 6 -49.41 -7.24 -23.56
N ALA A 7 -49.44 -7.92 -22.41
CA ALA A 7 -48.36 -7.88 -21.44
C ALA A 7 -47.05 -8.47 -22.01
N ALA A 8 -47.13 -9.58 -22.75
CA ALA A 8 -45.98 -10.18 -23.41
C ALA A 8 -45.37 -9.26 -24.49
N THR A 9 -46.20 -8.63 -25.34
CA THR A 9 -45.74 -7.65 -26.33
C THR A 9 -45.10 -6.42 -25.67
N THR A 10 -45.65 -5.96 -24.55
CA THR A 10 -45.10 -4.83 -23.79
C THR A 10 -43.74 -5.18 -23.18
N ALA A 11 -43.61 -6.39 -22.64
CA ALA A 11 -42.36 -6.89 -22.09
C ALA A 11 -41.24 -6.97 -23.16
N GLU A 12 -41.53 -7.46 -24.36
CA GLU A 12 -40.52 -7.49 -25.44
C GLU A 12 -40.08 -6.09 -25.88
N LYS A 13 -41.01 -5.13 -26.01
CA LYS A 13 -40.66 -3.73 -26.28
C LYS A 13 -39.76 -3.13 -25.19
N LEU A 14 -40.02 -3.47 -23.93
CA LEU A 14 -39.18 -3.03 -22.81
C LEU A 14 -37.78 -3.66 -22.88
N LYS A 15 -37.64 -4.92 -23.31
CA LYS A 15 -36.31 -5.53 -23.54
C LYS A 15 -35.52 -4.84 -24.64
N GLU A 16 -36.17 -4.54 -25.76
CA GLU A 16 -35.54 -3.78 -26.85
C GLU A 16 -35.09 -2.40 -26.37
N LEU A 17 -35.94 -1.71 -25.59
CA LEU A 17 -35.61 -0.43 -24.99
C LEU A 17 -34.43 -0.52 -24.01
N VAL A 18 -34.36 -1.56 -23.18
CA VAL A 18 -33.21 -1.81 -22.29
C VAL A 18 -31.92 -1.91 -23.12
N ALA A 19 -31.92 -2.69 -24.21
CA ALA A 19 -30.75 -2.84 -25.07
C ALA A 19 -30.36 -1.51 -25.75
N GLU A 20 -31.32 -0.81 -26.34
CA GLU A 20 -31.13 0.50 -26.99
C GLU A 20 -30.51 1.52 -26.02
N ARG A 21 -31.10 1.67 -24.82
CA ARG A 21 -30.64 2.64 -23.82
C ARG A 21 -29.30 2.26 -23.21
N TYR A 22 -29.03 0.96 -23.08
CA TYR A 22 -27.73 0.47 -22.62
C TYR A 22 -26.63 0.83 -23.63
N HIS A 23 -26.91 0.74 -24.93
CA HIS A 23 -25.99 1.19 -25.98
C HIS A 23 -25.80 2.71 -25.99
N ALA A 24 -26.83 3.48 -25.67
CA ALA A 24 -26.77 4.95 -25.53
C ALA A 24 -26.10 5.44 -24.23
N ASP A 25 -25.72 4.52 -23.34
CA ASP A 25 -25.20 4.78 -21.99
C ASP A 25 -26.13 5.59 -21.07
N ASP A 26 -27.44 5.57 -21.34
CA ASP A 26 -28.46 6.22 -20.52
C ASP A 26 -28.86 5.31 -19.36
N LEU A 27 -28.02 5.28 -18.33
CA LEU A 27 -28.15 4.36 -17.19
C LEU A 27 -29.47 4.52 -16.44
N HIS A 28 -29.96 5.76 -16.27
CA HIS A 28 -31.23 5.98 -15.58
C HIS A 28 -32.40 5.40 -16.39
N ALA A 29 -32.43 5.62 -17.71
CA ALA A 29 -33.46 5.01 -18.55
C ALA A 29 -33.37 3.48 -18.60
N VAL A 30 -32.16 2.91 -18.57
CA VAL A 30 -31.95 1.46 -18.47
C VAL A 30 -32.54 0.92 -17.16
N GLU A 31 -32.25 1.56 -16.03
CA GLU A 31 -32.77 1.14 -14.73
C GLU A 31 -34.30 1.16 -14.71
N ASP A 32 -34.91 2.26 -15.17
CA ASP A 32 -36.36 2.41 -15.24
C ASP A 32 -37.02 1.37 -16.17
N ALA A 33 -36.43 1.12 -17.34
CA ALA A 33 -36.95 0.14 -18.29
C ALA A 33 -36.83 -1.29 -17.75
N CYS A 34 -35.72 -1.62 -17.08
CA CYS A 34 -35.54 -2.89 -16.38
C CYS A 34 -36.58 -3.08 -15.28
N LEU A 35 -36.81 -2.08 -14.43
CA LEU A 35 -37.81 -2.16 -13.35
C LEU A 35 -39.22 -2.39 -13.90
N LYS A 36 -39.64 -1.60 -14.90
CA LYS A 36 -40.93 -1.79 -15.59
C LYS A 36 -41.07 -3.15 -16.25
N TYR A 37 -39.99 -3.67 -16.84
CA TYR A 37 -39.99 -5.03 -17.39
C TYR A 37 -40.22 -6.07 -16.28
N LEU A 38 -39.53 -5.93 -15.16
CA LEU A 38 -39.58 -6.88 -14.04
C LEU A 38 -40.91 -6.85 -13.27
N GLU A 39 -41.71 -5.78 -13.41
CA GLU A 39 -43.11 -5.75 -12.96
C GLU A 39 -44.00 -6.71 -13.78
N LEU A 40 -43.69 -6.91 -15.07
CA LEU A 40 -44.41 -7.81 -15.96
C LEU A 40 -43.87 -9.25 -15.92
N LYS A 41 -42.54 -9.39 -15.82
CA LYS A 41 -41.81 -10.67 -15.79
C LYS A 41 -40.73 -10.62 -14.71
N ASN A 42 -41.08 -11.04 -13.51
CA ASN A 42 -40.26 -10.91 -12.30
C ASN A 42 -38.99 -11.80 -12.26
N ASP A 43 -38.92 -12.85 -13.07
CA ASP A 43 -37.93 -13.93 -12.99
C ASP A 43 -37.07 -14.06 -14.25
N ASP A 44 -36.64 -12.94 -14.82
CA ASP A 44 -35.71 -12.91 -15.95
C ASP A 44 -34.27 -12.59 -15.48
N PRO A 45 -33.38 -13.60 -15.37
CA PRO A 45 -32.05 -13.41 -14.82
C PRO A 45 -31.17 -12.44 -15.64
N ASP A 46 -31.37 -12.34 -16.95
CA ASP A 46 -30.56 -11.47 -17.81
C ASP A 46 -30.94 -9.99 -17.63
N ILE A 47 -32.24 -9.70 -17.48
CA ILE A 47 -32.71 -8.35 -17.16
C ILE A 47 -32.33 -7.96 -15.73
N ILE A 48 -32.44 -8.88 -14.77
CA ILE A 48 -31.99 -8.60 -13.39
C ILE A 48 -30.47 -8.38 -13.34
N GLN A 49 -29.69 -9.12 -14.14
CA GLN A 49 -28.25 -8.87 -14.27
C GLN A 49 -27.99 -7.47 -14.82
N THR A 50 -28.68 -7.08 -15.89
CA THR A 50 -28.54 -5.76 -16.52
C THR A 50 -28.89 -4.64 -15.54
N LEU A 51 -29.98 -4.80 -14.79
CA LEU A 51 -30.37 -3.90 -13.70
C LEU A 51 -29.25 -3.76 -12.66
N GLY A 52 -28.72 -4.88 -12.17
CA GLY A 52 -27.65 -4.87 -11.18
C GLY A 52 -26.36 -4.22 -11.70
N VAL A 53 -25.98 -4.49 -12.95
CA VAL A 53 -24.84 -3.82 -13.60
C VAL A 53 -25.07 -2.31 -13.68
N CYS A 54 -26.26 -1.89 -14.08
CA CYS A 54 -26.64 -0.48 -14.17
C CYS A 54 -26.59 0.22 -12.80
N GLN A 55 -27.21 -0.38 -11.77
CA GLN A 55 -27.22 0.12 -10.39
C GLN A 55 -25.80 0.37 -9.87
N ARG A 56 -24.86 -0.58 -10.10
CA ARG A 56 -23.45 -0.37 -9.71
C ARG A 56 -22.82 0.81 -10.43
N ARG A 57 -23.08 0.97 -11.73
CA ARG A 57 -22.54 2.10 -12.51
C ARG A 57 -23.11 3.45 -12.05
N LEU A 58 -24.34 3.44 -11.52
CA LEU A 58 -24.99 4.58 -10.86
C LEU A 58 -24.55 4.79 -9.40
N GLY A 59 -23.66 3.95 -8.86
CA GLY A 59 -23.19 4.02 -7.47
C GLY A 59 -24.12 3.39 -6.43
N LYS A 60 -25.25 2.81 -6.87
CA LYS A 60 -26.23 2.07 -6.05
C LYS A 60 -25.73 0.64 -5.76
N ASN A 61 -24.63 0.55 -5.01
CA ASN A 61 -23.88 -0.70 -4.84
C ASN A 61 -24.65 -1.77 -4.06
N ALA A 62 -25.43 -1.39 -3.04
CA ALA A 62 -26.19 -2.32 -2.23
C ALA A 62 -27.35 -2.94 -3.03
N GLU A 63 -28.06 -2.10 -3.78
CA GLU A 63 -29.13 -2.51 -4.69
C GLU A 63 -28.60 -3.42 -5.79
N SER A 64 -27.43 -3.07 -6.35
CA SER A 64 -26.74 -3.90 -7.33
C SER A 64 -26.44 -5.30 -6.80
N VAL A 65 -25.89 -5.41 -5.58
CA VAL A 65 -25.63 -6.70 -4.93
C VAL A 65 -26.93 -7.47 -4.72
N ALA A 66 -28.01 -6.82 -4.26
CA ALA A 66 -29.31 -7.47 -4.07
C ALA A 66 -29.89 -8.02 -5.37
N SER A 67 -29.91 -7.21 -6.44
CA SER A 67 -30.34 -7.62 -7.78
C SER A 67 -29.51 -8.80 -8.29
N LEU A 68 -28.18 -8.73 -8.20
CA LEU A 68 -27.29 -9.78 -8.71
C LEU A 68 -27.33 -11.07 -7.88
N LYS A 69 -27.60 -10.99 -6.57
CA LYS A 69 -27.90 -12.16 -5.75
C LYS A 69 -29.22 -12.82 -6.19
N LYS A 70 -30.25 -12.05 -6.52
CA LYS A 70 -31.50 -12.58 -7.10
C LYS A 70 -31.24 -13.25 -8.45
N ALA A 71 -30.51 -12.60 -9.35
CA ALA A 71 -30.14 -13.17 -10.64
C ALA A 71 -29.34 -14.48 -10.50
N ARG A 72 -28.40 -14.54 -9.54
CA ARG A 72 -27.61 -15.75 -9.25
C ARG A 72 -28.48 -16.89 -8.72
N LYS A 73 -29.53 -16.62 -7.94
CA LYS A 73 -30.48 -17.66 -7.50
C LYS A 73 -31.26 -18.27 -8.67
N LEU A 74 -31.65 -17.45 -9.65
CA LEU A 74 -32.40 -17.88 -10.83
C LEU A 74 -31.50 -18.62 -11.86
N ALA A 75 -30.24 -18.21 -11.99
CA ALA A 75 -29.28 -18.84 -12.90
C ALA A 75 -27.91 -19.09 -12.22
N PRO A 76 -27.79 -20.11 -11.34
CA PRO A 76 -26.58 -20.34 -10.53
C PRO A 76 -25.30 -20.59 -11.34
N GLY A 77 -25.41 -21.15 -12.55
CA GLY A 77 -24.27 -21.46 -13.42
C GLY A 77 -23.86 -20.33 -14.37
N ASN A 78 -24.57 -19.19 -14.39
CA ASN A 78 -24.25 -18.10 -15.32
C ASN A 78 -23.03 -17.29 -14.83
N LEU A 79 -21.90 -17.48 -15.51
CA LEU A 79 -20.63 -16.84 -15.17
C LEU A 79 -20.65 -15.30 -15.31
N ASN A 80 -21.49 -14.75 -16.19
CA ASN A 80 -21.59 -13.30 -16.35
C ASN A 80 -22.29 -12.66 -15.14
N ILE A 81 -23.30 -13.32 -14.59
CA ILE A 81 -23.95 -12.92 -13.34
C ILE A 81 -22.94 -12.98 -12.20
N LEU A 82 -22.18 -14.08 -12.07
CA LEU A 82 -21.18 -14.21 -11.02
C LEU A 82 -20.08 -13.14 -11.11
N LYS A 83 -19.54 -12.88 -12.31
CA LYS A 83 -18.57 -11.79 -12.55
C LYS A 83 -19.16 -10.41 -12.21
N SER A 84 -20.42 -10.17 -12.54
CA SER A 84 -21.11 -8.92 -12.23
C SER A 84 -21.33 -8.77 -10.72
N LEU A 85 -21.71 -9.87 -10.04
CA LEU A 85 -21.85 -9.93 -8.59
C LEU A 85 -20.52 -9.64 -7.90
N SER A 86 -19.42 -10.29 -8.30
CA SER A 86 -18.08 -10.03 -7.75
C SER A 86 -17.70 -8.56 -7.83
N ARG A 87 -17.92 -7.90 -8.98
CA ARG A 87 -17.62 -6.47 -9.13
C ARG A 87 -18.47 -5.59 -8.22
N SER A 88 -19.71 -5.98 -7.97
CA SER A 88 -20.65 -5.23 -7.12
C SER A 88 -20.36 -5.44 -5.64
N LEU A 89 -19.99 -6.66 -5.24
CA LEU A 89 -19.48 -6.96 -3.89
C LEU A 89 -18.21 -6.16 -3.58
N PHE A 90 -17.29 -6.05 -4.55
CA PHE A 90 -16.10 -5.21 -4.41
C PHE A 90 -16.47 -3.72 -4.22
N ALA A 91 -17.39 -3.21 -5.04
CA ALA A 91 -17.85 -1.81 -4.96
C ALA A 91 -18.62 -1.52 -3.65
N ASN A 92 -19.41 -2.47 -3.17
CA ASN A 92 -20.16 -2.38 -1.91
C ASN A 92 -19.29 -2.57 -0.65
N ARG A 93 -18.00 -2.93 -0.82
CA ARG A 93 -17.07 -3.26 0.27
C ARG A 93 -17.48 -4.49 1.09
N ASP A 94 -18.23 -5.42 0.49
CA ASP A 94 -18.55 -6.73 1.08
C ASP A 94 -17.37 -7.68 0.89
N LEU A 95 -16.30 -7.45 1.66
CA LEU A 95 -14.98 -8.04 1.45
C LEU A 95 -14.97 -9.58 1.53
N SER A 96 -15.72 -10.17 2.47
CA SER A 96 -15.80 -11.62 2.67
C SER A 96 -16.51 -12.31 1.50
N GLU A 97 -17.69 -11.81 1.11
CA GLU A 97 -18.43 -12.35 -0.04
C GLU A 97 -17.67 -12.14 -1.35
N TYR A 98 -16.98 -11.00 -1.50
CA TYR A 98 -16.11 -10.77 -2.64
C TYR A 98 -15.05 -11.87 -2.76
N GLN A 99 -14.34 -12.19 -1.69
CA GLN A 99 -13.32 -13.25 -1.68
C GLN A 99 -13.88 -14.61 -2.07
N GLN A 100 -15.04 -14.98 -1.53
CA GLN A 100 -15.70 -16.22 -1.92
C GLN A 100 -16.05 -16.21 -3.42
N SER A 101 -16.58 -15.10 -3.94
CA SER A 101 -16.93 -14.99 -5.35
C SER A 101 -15.72 -15.12 -6.29
N ILE A 102 -14.54 -14.61 -5.87
CA ILE A 102 -13.29 -14.79 -6.62
C ILE A 102 -12.82 -16.24 -6.57
N ALA A 103 -12.93 -16.90 -5.40
CA ALA A 103 -12.61 -18.32 -5.26
C ALA A 103 -13.49 -19.20 -6.18
N ASP A 104 -14.81 -18.93 -6.21
CA ASP A 104 -15.77 -19.61 -7.08
C ASP A 104 -15.39 -19.44 -8.56
N LEU A 105 -15.17 -18.18 -9.00
CA LEU A 105 -14.77 -17.87 -10.38
C LEU A 105 -13.44 -18.52 -10.76
N PHE A 106 -12.49 -18.61 -9.84
CA PHE A 106 -11.21 -19.24 -10.10
C PHE A 106 -11.36 -20.74 -10.32
N SER A 107 -12.16 -21.42 -9.48
CA SER A 107 -12.46 -22.85 -9.62
C SER A 107 -13.22 -23.17 -10.91
N MET A 108 -14.03 -22.23 -11.42
CA MET A 108 -14.76 -22.32 -12.69
C MET A 108 -13.96 -21.87 -13.92
N ASN A 109 -12.65 -21.62 -13.80
CA ASN A 109 -11.80 -21.13 -14.89
C ASN A 109 -12.29 -19.80 -15.52
N ALA A 110 -13.02 -18.99 -14.74
CA ALA A 110 -13.68 -17.77 -15.18
C ALA A 110 -13.15 -16.49 -14.50
N CYS A 111 -12.17 -16.62 -13.60
CA CYS A 111 -11.49 -15.49 -12.98
C CYS A 111 -10.44 -14.89 -13.94
N SER A 112 -10.17 -13.59 -13.83
CA SER A 112 -9.04 -12.95 -14.52
C SER A 112 -7.90 -12.65 -13.56
N ALA A 113 -6.67 -12.48 -14.08
CA ALA A 113 -5.53 -12.09 -13.27
C ALA A 113 -5.78 -10.80 -12.47
N THR A 114 -6.46 -9.81 -13.05
CA THR A 114 -6.84 -8.56 -12.38
C THR A 114 -7.73 -8.80 -11.16
N MET A 115 -8.71 -9.70 -11.26
CA MET A 115 -9.59 -10.04 -10.15
C MET A 115 -8.83 -10.76 -9.02
N CYS A 116 -7.91 -11.66 -9.38
CA CYS A 116 -6.98 -12.28 -8.45
C CYS A 116 -6.10 -11.24 -7.74
N ILE A 117 -5.51 -10.30 -8.47
CA ILE A 117 -4.68 -9.20 -7.93
C ILE A 117 -5.46 -8.40 -6.88
N HIS A 118 -6.70 -7.99 -7.18
CA HIS A 118 -7.54 -7.25 -6.23
C HIS A 118 -7.87 -8.07 -4.98
N SER A 119 -8.06 -9.39 -5.12
CA SER A 119 -8.27 -10.31 -3.99
C SER A 119 -7.05 -10.38 -3.06
N ILE A 120 -5.84 -10.49 -3.63
CA ILE A 120 -4.59 -10.49 -2.83
C ILE A 120 -4.38 -9.16 -2.11
N GLN A 121 -4.57 -8.04 -2.81
CA GLN A 121 -4.47 -6.71 -2.21
C GLN A 121 -5.45 -6.52 -1.05
N LEU A 122 -6.60 -7.18 -1.10
CA LEU A 122 -7.55 -7.18 0.00
C LEU A 122 -7.04 -7.96 1.20
N PHE A 123 -6.48 -9.16 1.01
CA PHE A 123 -5.84 -9.92 2.10
C PHE A 123 -4.73 -9.11 2.78
N HIS A 124 -3.90 -8.41 2.00
CA HIS A 124 -2.88 -7.50 2.54
C HIS A 124 -3.47 -6.38 3.40
N ARG A 125 -4.55 -5.73 2.94
CA ARG A 125 -5.23 -4.66 3.72
C ARG A 125 -5.85 -5.17 5.01
N MET A 126 -6.32 -6.41 5.03
CA MET A 126 -6.88 -7.04 6.23
C MET A 126 -5.82 -7.64 7.16
N GLY A 127 -4.53 -7.56 6.81
CA GLY A 127 -3.45 -8.17 7.59
C GLY A 127 -3.44 -9.70 7.55
N ASN A 128 -4.23 -10.34 6.68
CA ASN A 128 -4.28 -11.79 6.56
C ASN A 128 -3.17 -12.29 5.62
N LYS A 129 -1.95 -12.35 6.18
CA LYS A 129 -0.72 -12.69 5.45
C LYS A 129 -0.74 -14.11 4.88
N GLN A 130 -1.22 -15.08 5.65
CA GLN A 130 -1.22 -16.49 5.23
C GLN A 130 -2.18 -16.73 4.06
N SER A 131 -3.40 -16.17 4.11
CA SER A 131 -4.32 -16.30 2.99
C SER A 131 -3.84 -15.57 1.74
N ALA A 132 -3.06 -14.49 1.87
CA ALA A 132 -2.41 -13.85 0.73
C ALA A 132 -1.41 -14.79 0.05
N ILE A 133 -0.54 -15.45 0.82
CA ILE A 133 0.44 -16.43 0.32
C ILE A 133 -0.26 -17.60 -0.39
N THR A 134 -1.18 -18.28 0.29
CA THR A 134 -1.88 -19.44 -0.27
C THR A 134 -2.67 -19.07 -1.53
N SER A 135 -3.26 -17.87 -1.57
CA SER A 135 -3.96 -17.39 -2.77
C SER A 135 -2.98 -17.04 -3.90
N CYS A 136 -1.82 -16.45 -3.60
CA CYS A 136 -0.77 -16.22 -4.59
C CYS A 136 -0.29 -17.54 -5.21
N GLU A 137 0.08 -18.53 -4.39
CA GLU A 137 0.49 -19.87 -4.83
C GLU A 137 -0.57 -20.49 -5.74
N LYS A 138 -1.84 -20.45 -5.32
CA LYS A 138 -2.97 -20.95 -6.11
C LYS A 138 -3.12 -20.21 -7.43
N TYR A 139 -3.12 -18.87 -7.43
CA TYR A 139 -3.36 -18.09 -8.65
C TYR A 139 -2.20 -18.16 -9.64
N LEU A 140 -0.96 -18.29 -9.16
CA LEU A 140 0.24 -18.43 -9.99
C LEU A 140 0.29 -19.79 -10.71
N THR A 141 -0.47 -20.81 -10.29
CA THR A 141 -0.63 -22.04 -11.10
C THR A 141 -1.24 -21.79 -12.48
N ARG A 142 -2.03 -20.71 -12.64
CA ARG A 142 -2.67 -20.32 -13.90
C ARG A 142 -2.02 -19.11 -14.55
N TYR A 143 -1.45 -18.23 -13.75
CA TYR A 143 -0.88 -16.95 -14.19
C TYR A 143 0.61 -16.85 -13.81
N ALA A 144 1.37 -17.92 -14.08
CA ALA A 144 2.74 -18.12 -13.58
C ALA A 144 3.72 -16.99 -13.90
N ASP A 145 3.51 -16.28 -15.01
CA ASP A 145 4.34 -15.19 -15.49
C ASP A 145 3.65 -13.83 -15.42
N ASN A 146 2.60 -13.68 -14.61
CA ASN A 146 2.01 -12.37 -14.35
C ASN A 146 2.90 -11.60 -13.35
N PRO A 147 3.58 -10.52 -13.78
CA PRO A 147 4.57 -9.85 -12.92
C PRO A 147 3.92 -9.17 -11.71
N HIS A 148 2.67 -8.72 -11.81
CA HIS A 148 1.97 -8.09 -10.69
C HIS A 148 1.57 -9.11 -9.60
N LEU A 149 1.12 -10.31 -9.98
CA LEU A 149 0.89 -11.39 -9.02
C LEU A 149 2.19 -11.83 -8.34
N LEU A 150 3.28 -11.95 -9.10
CA LEU A 150 4.60 -12.26 -8.54
C LEU A 150 5.08 -11.18 -7.57
N ASN A 151 4.92 -9.89 -7.88
CA ASN A 151 5.28 -8.81 -6.95
C ASN A 151 4.45 -8.87 -5.66
N LEU A 152 3.15 -9.13 -5.77
CA LEU A 152 2.30 -9.29 -4.60
C LEU A 152 2.68 -10.52 -3.77
N TYR A 153 3.10 -11.60 -4.42
CA TYR A 153 3.59 -12.79 -3.73
C TYR A 153 4.90 -12.51 -2.98
N SER A 154 5.87 -11.84 -3.62
CA SER A 154 7.09 -11.36 -2.98
C SER A 154 6.77 -10.51 -1.74
N VAL A 155 5.86 -9.54 -1.85
CA VAL A 155 5.42 -8.72 -0.69
C VAL A 155 4.80 -9.57 0.42
N ALA A 156 4.00 -10.59 0.08
CA ALA A 156 3.38 -11.48 1.05
C ALA A 156 4.43 -12.32 1.81
N LEU A 157 5.41 -12.87 1.08
CA LEU A 157 6.55 -13.62 1.62
C LEU A 157 7.42 -12.75 2.54
N LYS A 158 7.72 -11.52 2.12
CA LYS A 158 8.43 -10.53 2.95
C LYS A 158 7.72 -10.31 4.28
N ASN A 159 6.40 -10.14 4.27
CA ASN A 159 5.61 -9.87 5.48
C ASN A 159 5.56 -11.05 6.47
N VAL A 160 5.99 -12.25 6.08
CA VAL A 160 6.12 -13.41 6.97
C VAL A 160 7.58 -13.81 7.22
N GLY A 161 8.55 -12.99 6.81
CA GLY A 161 9.98 -13.22 7.06
C GLY A 161 10.65 -14.23 6.12
N LYS A 162 9.93 -14.73 5.10
CA LYS A 162 10.51 -15.59 4.05
C LYS A 162 11.27 -14.75 3.02
N LEU A 163 12.36 -14.11 3.47
CA LEU A 163 13.06 -13.09 2.69
C LEU A 163 13.80 -13.65 1.46
N PRO A 164 14.50 -14.81 1.53
CA PRO A 164 15.10 -15.42 0.34
C PRO A 164 14.08 -15.69 -0.77
N ASP A 165 12.97 -16.36 -0.45
CA ASP A 165 11.87 -16.63 -1.40
C ASP A 165 11.27 -15.33 -1.95
N SER A 166 11.12 -14.31 -1.08
CA SER A 166 10.63 -12.98 -1.48
C SER A 166 11.53 -12.33 -2.51
N VAL A 167 12.85 -12.37 -2.32
CA VAL A 167 13.82 -11.84 -3.28
C VAL A 167 13.76 -12.62 -4.59
N GLU A 168 13.76 -13.96 -4.56
CA GLU A 168 13.70 -14.79 -5.76
C GLU A 168 12.46 -14.47 -6.63
N VAL A 169 11.27 -14.55 -6.02
CA VAL A 169 9.99 -14.26 -6.68
C VAL A 169 9.93 -12.81 -7.17
N GLY A 170 10.43 -11.88 -6.35
CA GLY A 170 10.45 -10.46 -6.65
C GLY A 170 11.35 -10.10 -7.82
N ARG A 171 12.53 -10.73 -7.92
CA ARG A 171 13.44 -10.59 -9.06
C ARG A 171 12.81 -11.16 -10.34
N LYS A 172 12.11 -12.30 -10.27
CA LYS A 172 11.33 -12.83 -11.41
C LYS A 172 10.26 -11.82 -11.85
N SER A 173 9.55 -11.20 -10.91
CA SER A 173 8.56 -10.15 -11.20
C SER A 173 9.18 -8.97 -11.96
N LEU A 174 10.31 -8.45 -11.50
CA LEU A 174 11.00 -7.34 -12.17
C LEU A 174 11.46 -7.70 -13.58
N ALA A 175 12.07 -8.88 -13.74
CA ALA A 175 12.53 -9.36 -15.04
C ALA A 175 11.40 -9.45 -16.06
N LEU A 176 10.24 -9.94 -15.64
CA LEU A 176 9.03 -9.98 -16.49
C LEU A 176 8.41 -8.59 -16.68
N SER A 177 8.47 -7.71 -15.69
CA SER A 177 7.91 -6.35 -15.82
C SER A 177 8.60 -5.52 -16.92
N LEU A 178 9.88 -5.79 -17.20
CA LEU A 178 10.65 -5.11 -18.26
C LEU A 178 10.15 -5.38 -19.68
N THR A 179 9.39 -6.45 -19.90
CA THR A 179 8.76 -6.73 -21.20
C THR A 179 7.42 -6.02 -21.36
N HIS A 180 6.91 -5.40 -20.28
CA HIS A 180 5.67 -4.65 -20.28
C HIS A 180 5.94 -3.14 -20.25
N PRO A 181 5.29 -2.34 -21.11
CA PRO A 181 5.46 -0.89 -21.10
C PRO A 181 4.95 -0.30 -19.79
N SER A 182 5.66 0.70 -19.25
CA SER A 182 5.21 1.48 -18.11
C SER A 182 3.96 2.30 -18.45
N GLU A 183 3.01 2.43 -17.53
CA GLU A 183 1.88 3.35 -17.66
C GLU A 183 2.15 4.60 -16.84
N GLU A 184 2.21 5.78 -17.46
CA GLU A 184 2.26 7.02 -16.70
C GLU A 184 0.92 7.28 -16.02
N LYS A 185 0.93 7.31 -14.69
CA LYS A 185 -0.26 7.61 -13.89
C LYS A 185 -0.17 9.02 -13.34
N ALA A 186 -1.27 9.76 -13.44
CA ALA A 186 -1.36 11.07 -12.82
C ALA A 186 -1.04 10.96 -11.32
N PRO A 187 -0.22 11.88 -10.78
CA PRO A 187 0.11 11.87 -9.37
C PRO A 187 -1.16 12.01 -8.54
N LYS A 188 -1.32 11.12 -7.54
CA LYS A 188 -2.44 11.21 -6.61
C LYS A 188 -2.24 12.45 -5.73
N LYS A 189 -3.29 13.29 -5.61
CA LYS A 189 -3.33 14.36 -4.60
C LYS A 189 -3.14 13.74 -3.21
N ARG A 190 -2.21 14.28 -2.44
CA ARG A 190 -1.95 13.86 -1.06
C ARG A 190 -2.54 14.90 -0.10
N PRO A 191 -3.00 14.48 1.10
CA PRO A 191 -3.31 15.41 2.17
C PRO A 191 -2.10 16.29 2.47
N VAL A 192 -2.36 17.52 2.93
CA VAL A 192 -1.30 18.41 3.40
C VAL A 192 -0.81 17.89 4.75
N PHE A 193 0.46 17.51 4.83
CA PHE A 193 1.06 16.98 6.05
C PHE A 193 1.72 18.07 6.91
N ASN A 194 2.41 19.03 6.29
CA ASN A 194 3.02 20.14 7.00
C ASN A 194 1.95 21.15 7.43
N THR A 195 1.37 20.95 8.62
CA THR A 195 0.39 21.84 9.23
C THR A 195 0.82 22.23 10.64
N ALA A 196 0.28 23.33 11.15
CA ALA A 196 0.55 23.79 12.52
C ALA A 196 0.05 22.77 13.55
N GLU A 197 -1.08 22.11 13.29
CA GLU A 197 -1.65 21.08 14.16
C GLU A 197 -0.71 19.87 14.29
N ASN A 198 -0.19 19.36 13.16
CA ASN A 198 0.73 18.22 13.18
C ASN A 198 2.05 18.57 13.88
N LEU A 199 2.60 19.76 13.62
CA LEU A 199 3.81 20.24 14.28
C LEU A 199 3.59 20.42 15.79
N ASN A 200 2.45 20.96 16.20
CA ASN A 200 2.11 21.11 17.62
C ASN A 200 1.94 19.75 18.30
N LEU A 201 1.27 18.79 17.63
CA LEU A 201 1.10 17.43 18.17
C LEU A 201 2.44 16.70 18.34
N LEU A 202 3.40 16.89 17.43
CA LEU A 202 4.78 16.40 17.61
C LEU A 202 5.40 16.94 18.89
N TRP A 203 5.34 18.25 19.13
CA TRP A 203 5.92 18.87 20.33
C TRP A 203 5.23 18.39 21.61
N GLN A 204 3.89 18.31 21.61
CA GLN A 204 3.13 17.77 22.75
C GLN A 204 3.53 16.34 23.07
N THR A 205 3.67 15.50 22.04
CA THR A 205 4.09 14.10 22.18
C THR A 205 5.47 14.01 22.82
N LEU A 206 6.46 14.75 22.30
CA LEU A 206 7.82 14.76 22.84
C LEU A 206 7.89 15.28 24.28
N ALA A 207 7.17 16.36 24.59
CA ALA A 207 7.14 16.94 25.93
C ALA A 207 6.49 15.99 26.94
N LYS A 208 5.42 15.28 26.52
CA LYS A 208 4.78 14.25 27.33
C LYS A 208 5.74 13.09 27.62
N LEU A 209 6.38 12.54 26.59
CA LEU A 209 7.35 11.44 26.77
C LEU A 209 8.48 11.82 27.73
N LYS A 210 9.01 13.05 27.60
CA LYS A 210 10.01 13.57 28.52
C LYS A 210 9.51 13.70 29.95
N LYS A 211 8.29 14.23 30.15
CA LYS A 211 7.66 14.31 31.49
C LYS A 211 7.48 12.94 32.14
N HIS A 212 7.29 11.89 31.34
CA HIS A 212 7.25 10.50 31.78
C HIS A 212 8.63 9.84 31.95
N GLY A 213 9.72 10.59 31.75
CA GLY A 213 11.09 10.13 31.98
C GLY A 213 11.75 9.46 30.77
N PHE A 214 11.12 9.43 29.60
CA PHE A 214 11.70 8.82 28.40
C PHE A 214 12.60 9.79 27.64
N VAL A 215 13.65 9.24 27.04
CA VAL A 215 14.46 9.96 26.05
C VAL A 215 13.85 9.73 24.67
N ALA A 216 13.20 10.77 24.13
CA ALA A 216 12.55 10.73 22.82
C ALA A 216 12.84 12.02 22.06
N PHE A 217 13.25 11.91 20.79
CA PHE A 217 13.60 13.08 19.97
C PHE A 217 13.26 12.86 18.48
N PRO A 218 13.05 13.94 17.69
CA PRO A 218 12.81 13.81 16.24
C PRO A 218 13.96 13.11 15.52
N THR A 219 13.65 12.24 14.57
CA THR A 219 14.66 11.59 13.71
C THR A 219 14.25 11.63 12.24
N ALA A 220 15.08 11.07 11.35
CA ALA A 220 14.80 10.90 9.92
C ALA A 220 14.15 12.13 9.25
N GLY A 221 12.99 11.96 8.58
CA GLY A 221 12.34 13.02 7.81
C GLY A 221 11.86 14.17 8.70
N THR A 222 11.42 13.83 9.91
CA THR A 222 10.99 14.83 10.90
C THR A 222 12.15 15.71 11.37
N LEU A 223 13.29 15.12 11.72
CA LEU A 223 14.49 15.90 12.07
C LEU A 223 14.97 16.74 10.89
N LEU A 224 14.96 16.18 9.68
CA LEU A 224 15.37 16.88 8.47
C LEU A 224 14.53 18.14 8.25
N GLY A 225 13.21 18.03 8.36
CA GLY A 225 12.30 19.18 8.26
C GLY A 225 12.59 20.23 9.33
N LEU A 226 12.66 19.82 10.60
CA LEU A 226 12.86 20.75 11.71
C LEU A 226 14.19 21.49 11.63
N VAL A 227 15.25 20.84 11.16
CA VAL A 227 16.57 21.46 11.05
C VAL A 227 16.66 22.33 9.79
N ARG A 228 16.26 21.80 8.63
CA ARG A 228 16.42 22.44 7.31
C ARG A 228 15.38 23.51 7.04
N GLU A 229 14.11 23.22 7.31
CA GLU A 229 12.96 24.02 6.91
C GLU A 229 12.28 24.73 8.08
N LYS A 230 12.67 24.38 9.33
CA LYS A 230 12.02 24.85 10.57
C LYS A 230 10.53 24.49 10.65
N SER A 231 10.13 23.46 9.92
CA SER A 231 8.77 22.91 9.88
C SER A 231 8.79 21.42 9.59
N LEU A 232 7.64 20.77 9.49
CA LEU A 232 7.57 19.41 8.95
C LEU A 232 7.80 19.44 7.43
N LEU A 233 8.30 18.35 6.84
CA LEU A 233 8.45 18.27 5.38
C LEU A 233 7.09 18.08 4.71
N SER A 234 6.73 18.94 3.76
CA SER A 234 5.43 18.86 3.07
C SER A 234 5.15 17.54 2.33
N GLY A 235 6.21 16.79 1.97
CA GLY A 235 6.13 15.53 1.25
C GLY A 235 5.95 14.27 2.13
N ASP A 236 6.13 14.41 3.45
CA ASP A 236 6.06 13.32 4.42
C ASP A 236 4.60 12.94 4.76
N LYS A 237 4.42 11.87 5.52
CA LYS A 237 3.09 11.33 5.86
C LYS A 237 2.94 10.96 7.34
N ASP A 238 4.03 11.05 8.07
CA ASP A 238 4.28 10.50 9.38
C ASP A 238 5.35 11.33 10.07
N ILE A 239 5.29 11.37 11.39
CA ILE A 239 6.37 11.90 12.22
C ILE A 239 7.25 10.75 12.71
N ASP A 240 8.56 10.94 12.68
CA ASP A 240 9.55 9.96 13.11
C ASP A 240 10.11 10.39 14.47
N ILE A 241 9.98 9.53 15.49
CA ILE A 241 10.54 9.77 16.83
C ILE A 241 11.49 8.65 17.19
N ALA A 242 12.73 9.01 17.46
CA ALA A 242 13.73 8.09 18.00
C ALA A 242 13.51 7.88 19.50
N ILE A 243 13.59 6.61 19.95
CA ILE A 243 13.55 6.20 21.36
C ILE A 243 14.55 5.07 21.61
N PRO A 244 15.05 4.86 22.85
CA PRO A 244 15.70 3.62 23.22
C PRO A 244 14.77 2.42 22.94
N PHE A 245 15.26 1.41 22.23
CA PHE A 245 14.43 0.27 21.84
C PHE A 245 13.88 -0.50 23.06
N ASN A 246 14.65 -0.56 24.15
CA ASN A 246 14.21 -1.23 25.39
C ASN A 246 13.01 -0.52 26.05
N ASP A 247 12.79 0.76 25.76
CA ASP A 247 11.66 1.54 26.29
C ASP A 247 10.42 1.44 25.40
N MET A 248 10.50 0.77 24.24
CA MET A 248 9.45 0.73 23.21
C MET A 248 8.07 0.38 23.78
N THR A 249 7.98 -0.71 24.56
CA THR A 249 6.70 -1.15 25.14
C THR A 249 6.12 -0.12 26.11
N ALA A 250 6.96 0.50 26.95
CA ALA A 250 6.53 1.47 27.94
C ALA A 250 6.11 2.80 27.28
N VAL A 251 6.85 3.24 26.25
CA VAL A 251 6.52 4.41 25.43
C VAL A 251 5.18 4.21 24.73
N ILE A 252 4.96 3.05 24.09
CA ILE A 252 3.68 2.73 23.45
C ILE A 252 2.53 2.85 24.45
N SER A 253 2.67 2.30 25.66
CA SER A 253 1.64 2.38 26.70
C SER A 253 1.29 3.84 27.06
N VAL A 254 2.29 4.71 27.23
CA VAL A 254 2.06 6.13 27.55
C VAL A 254 1.37 6.87 26.40
N LEU A 255 1.67 6.51 25.15
CA LEU A 255 1.02 7.11 23.98
C LEU A 255 -0.41 6.59 23.79
N GLU A 256 -0.70 5.33 24.11
CA GLU A 256 -2.06 4.80 24.09
C GLU A 256 -2.98 5.56 25.05
N ASP A 257 -2.48 5.92 26.23
CA ASP A 257 -3.16 6.78 27.20
C ASP A 257 -3.33 8.24 26.71
N ASP A 258 -2.70 8.61 25.58
CA ASP A 258 -2.76 9.94 24.95
C ASP A 258 -3.54 9.97 23.64
N GLY A 259 -4.34 8.94 23.35
CA GLY A 259 -5.15 8.89 22.13
C GLY A 259 -4.42 8.40 20.88
N TRP A 260 -3.20 7.87 21.03
CA TRP A 260 -2.55 7.09 19.97
C TRP A 260 -3.06 5.65 19.98
N ARG A 261 -3.09 5.02 18.81
CA ARG A 261 -3.35 3.59 18.67
C ARG A 261 -2.34 2.95 17.77
N GLN A 262 -1.85 1.78 18.16
CA GLN A 262 -0.98 1.00 17.31
C GLN A 262 -1.68 0.60 16.01
N VAL A 263 -0.96 0.74 14.90
CA VAL A 263 -1.42 0.23 13.61
C VAL A 263 -1.09 -1.26 13.55
N GLY A 264 -2.14 -2.08 13.42
CA GLY A 264 -2.07 -3.54 13.48
C GLY A 264 -0.90 -4.11 12.69
N GLY A 265 0.04 -4.72 13.42
CA GLY A 265 1.18 -5.45 12.87
C GLY A 265 2.36 -4.61 12.39
N SER A 266 2.36 -3.27 12.42
CA SER A 266 3.50 -2.40 12.03
C SER A 266 4.33 -2.92 10.84
N TYR A 267 3.65 -3.36 9.77
CA TYR A 267 4.28 -3.97 8.58
C TYR A 267 5.11 -5.24 8.81
N SER A 268 4.81 -5.99 9.88
CA SER A 268 5.53 -7.17 10.38
C SER A 268 6.87 -6.87 11.03
N LEU A 269 7.07 -5.62 11.43
CA LEU A 269 8.30 -5.16 12.03
C LEU A 269 8.18 -5.10 13.56
N SER A 270 9.25 -5.47 14.25
CA SER A 270 9.45 -5.15 15.67
C SER A 270 9.97 -3.71 15.84
N ASN A 271 10.59 -3.14 14.80
CA ASN A 271 11.09 -1.76 14.74
C ASN A 271 11.02 -1.23 13.29
N PRO A 272 10.56 0.00 13.01
CA PRO A 272 9.83 0.90 13.91
C PRO A 272 8.44 0.36 14.28
N ARG A 273 7.83 0.98 15.29
CA ARG A 273 6.43 0.73 15.67
C ARG A 273 5.57 1.92 15.29
N GLN A 274 4.60 1.66 14.41
CA GLN A 274 3.70 2.70 13.91
C GLN A 274 2.46 2.84 14.79
N MET A 275 2.12 4.08 15.13
CA MET A 275 0.87 4.44 15.80
C MET A 275 0.15 5.55 15.04
N VAL A 276 -1.15 5.69 15.25
CA VAL A 276 -1.97 6.76 14.65
C VAL A 276 -2.79 7.43 15.75
N HIS A 277 -2.78 8.75 15.79
CA HIS A 277 -3.62 9.52 16.70
C HIS A 277 -5.06 9.53 16.19
N GLN A 278 -6.03 9.22 17.06
CA GLN A 278 -7.42 9.06 16.64
C GLN A 278 -8.06 10.35 16.08
N ASP A 279 -7.84 11.47 16.78
CA ASP A 279 -8.48 12.74 16.43
C ASP A 279 -7.80 13.43 15.22
N TYR A 280 -6.47 13.45 15.20
CA TYR A 280 -5.71 14.14 14.16
C TYR A 280 -5.46 13.29 12.90
N ARG A 281 -5.64 11.97 13.00
CA ARG A 281 -5.27 10.99 11.95
C ARG A 281 -3.82 11.12 11.49
N LEU A 282 -2.94 11.62 12.37
CA LEU A 282 -1.50 11.71 12.17
C LEU A 282 -0.87 10.37 12.53
N ALA A 283 0.05 9.87 11.70
CA ALA A 283 0.86 8.69 12.00
C ALA A 283 2.19 9.10 12.65
N ILE A 284 2.65 8.27 13.59
CA ILE A 284 3.99 8.33 14.18
C ILE A 284 4.69 7.00 13.98
N ASP A 285 5.95 7.05 13.57
CA ASP A 285 6.86 5.92 13.55
C ASP A 285 7.84 6.05 14.73
N LEU A 286 7.67 5.19 15.75
CA LEU A 286 8.59 5.05 16.87
C LEU A 286 9.80 4.24 16.42
N CYS A 287 10.91 4.92 16.18
CA CYS A 287 12.17 4.37 15.75
C CYS A 287 13.04 4.00 16.96
N GLY A 288 13.04 2.73 17.30
CA GLY A 288 13.88 2.17 18.34
C GLY A 288 15.36 2.19 17.97
N LEU A 289 16.18 2.55 18.96
CA LEU A 289 17.64 2.62 18.86
C LEU A 289 18.29 1.70 19.90
N LEU A 290 19.36 1.02 19.49
CA LEU A 290 20.22 0.23 20.36
C LEU A 290 21.65 0.75 20.29
N ASN A 291 22.38 0.70 21.40
CA ASN A 291 23.81 0.98 21.41
C ASN A 291 24.57 -0.33 21.25
N GLU A 292 25.37 -0.43 20.21
CA GLU A 292 26.18 -1.63 19.92
C GLU A 292 27.53 -1.48 20.61
N ALA A 293 27.81 -2.34 21.59
CA ALA A 293 29.01 -2.22 22.43
C ALA A 293 30.32 -2.42 21.64
N GLU A 294 30.31 -3.29 20.63
CA GLU A 294 31.50 -3.64 19.85
C GLU A 294 31.97 -2.50 18.94
N SER A 295 31.03 -1.85 18.21
CA SER A 295 31.36 -0.74 17.31
C SER A 295 31.35 0.62 18.00
N GLY A 296 30.72 0.71 19.18
CA GLY A 296 30.45 1.98 19.86
C GLY A 296 29.42 2.86 19.16
N LYS A 297 28.78 2.36 18.08
CA LYS A 297 27.75 3.06 17.32
C LYS A 297 26.37 2.83 17.90
N THR A 298 25.41 3.65 17.47
CA THR A 298 23.99 3.40 17.68
C THR A 298 23.40 2.78 16.43
N ILE A 299 22.66 1.69 16.58
CA ILE A 299 21.97 1.02 15.49
C ILE A 299 20.47 1.28 15.57
N GLY A 300 19.86 1.41 14.41
CA GLY A 300 18.41 1.48 14.23
C GLY A 300 18.00 0.73 12.98
N GLY A 301 16.84 1.08 12.44
CA GLY A 301 16.39 0.59 11.15
C GLY A 301 15.14 -0.27 11.26
N PHE A 302 14.97 -1.18 10.29
CA PHE A 302 13.77 -2.01 10.21
C PHE A 302 14.10 -3.43 10.59
N TRP A 303 13.49 -3.90 11.67
CA TRP A 303 13.77 -5.21 12.27
C TRP A 303 12.53 -6.09 12.24
N MET A 304 12.74 -7.37 11.95
CA MET A 304 11.76 -8.43 11.95
C MET A 304 12.17 -9.47 12.98
N GLU A 305 11.20 -9.91 13.76
CA GLU A 305 11.41 -10.98 14.74
C GLU A 305 11.48 -12.35 14.04
N GLY A 306 12.31 -13.24 14.56
CA GLY A 306 12.39 -14.63 14.09
C GLY A 306 13.13 -14.84 12.76
N ILE A 307 13.87 -13.84 12.28
CA ILE A 307 14.78 -13.97 11.12
C ILE A 307 16.23 -13.64 11.52
N PRO A 308 17.23 -14.11 10.77
CA PRO A 308 18.63 -13.74 10.98
C PRO A 308 18.86 -12.22 11.00
N GLU A 309 19.75 -11.75 11.87
CA GLU A 309 20.01 -10.33 12.08
C GLU A 309 20.49 -9.65 10.79
N GLU A 310 21.41 -10.29 10.07
CA GLU A 310 22.01 -9.82 8.84
C GLU A 310 21.02 -9.67 7.68
N TRP A 311 19.81 -10.26 7.80
CA TRP A 311 18.76 -10.08 6.83
C TRP A 311 17.98 -8.77 7.03
N ASN A 312 18.06 -8.17 8.23
CA ASN A 312 17.32 -6.96 8.57
C ASN A 312 17.92 -5.71 7.93
N ARG A 313 17.13 -4.64 7.87
CA ARG A 313 17.63 -3.33 7.43
C ARG A 313 18.23 -2.63 8.64
N ILE A 314 19.54 -2.69 8.79
CA ILE A 314 20.26 -2.02 9.87
C ILE A 314 20.84 -0.70 9.35
N VAL A 315 20.60 0.37 10.09
CA VAL A 315 21.29 1.65 9.88
C VAL A 315 22.20 1.94 11.06
N GLU A 316 23.35 2.54 10.76
CA GLU A 316 24.33 2.94 11.77
C GLU A 316 24.30 4.45 11.97
N LEU A 317 24.32 4.88 13.21
CA LEU A 317 24.17 6.28 13.58
C LEU A 317 25.27 6.68 14.55
N PRO A 318 25.70 7.95 14.51
CA PRO A 318 26.49 8.53 15.59
C PRO A 318 25.76 8.34 16.92
N LYS A 319 26.51 8.14 18.01
CA LYS A 319 25.91 7.99 19.34
C LYS A 319 25.04 9.21 19.68
N PRO A 320 23.77 9.03 20.09
CA PRO A 320 22.92 10.16 20.45
C PRO A 320 23.41 10.72 21.79
N GLY A 321 24.10 11.85 21.75
CA GLY A 321 24.05 12.79 22.86
C GLY A 321 22.72 13.56 22.77
N VAL A 322 22.02 13.76 23.88
CA VAL A 322 20.80 14.57 23.94
C VAL A 322 20.91 15.67 24.98
N LYS A 323 20.19 16.76 24.75
CA LYS A 323 20.04 17.89 25.68
C LYS A 323 18.60 18.31 25.81
N ALA A 324 18.26 18.93 26.93
CA ALA A 324 16.99 19.58 27.13
C ALA A 324 16.92 20.88 26.30
N ILE A 325 15.79 21.12 25.65
CA ILE A 325 15.46 22.41 25.02
C ILE A 325 14.00 22.77 25.30
N ASP A 326 13.69 24.05 25.25
CA ASP A 326 12.30 24.54 25.27
C ASP A 326 11.63 24.34 23.91
N SER A 327 10.37 23.92 23.93
CA SER A 327 9.49 23.85 22.76
C SER A 327 8.15 24.55 23.06
N PRO A 328 7.30 24.82 22.05
CA PRO A 328 5.98 25.39 22.26
C PRO A 328 5.07 24.59 23.23
N ALA A 329 5.34 23.29 23.42
CA ALA A 329 4.55 22.42 24.30
C ALA A 329 5.24 22.09 25.64
N GLY A 330 6.39 22.70 25.92
CA GLY A 330 7.21 22.43 27.10
C GLY A 330 8.60 21.88 26.77
N GLU A 331 9.36 21.48 27.78
CA GLU A 331 10.72 20.98 27.62
C GLU A 331 10.72 19.63 26.88
N VAL A 332 11.62 19.45 25.91
CA VAL A 332 11.79 18.22 25.13
C VAL A 332 13.26 17.76 25.12
N TRP A 333 13.53 16.54 24.66
CA TRP A 333 14.89 16.10 24.34
C TRP A 333 15.23 16.43 22.89
N TRP A 334 16.46 16.88 22.67
CA TRP A 334 16.99 17.23 21.36
C TRP A 334 18.38 16.63 21.15
N PRO A 335 18.70 16.07 19.97
CA PRO A 335 20.04 15.54 19.70
C PRO A 335 21.10 16.66 19.74
N ASN A 336 22.28 16.36 20.29
CA ASN A 336 23.36 17.35 20.44
C ASN A 336 23.91 17.83 19.09
N ASN A 337 24.07 16.91 18.14
CA ASN A 337 24.60 17.15 16.79
C ASN A 337 23.59 16.67 15.72
N PRO A 338 22.45 17.35 15.53
CA PRO A 338 21.44 16.91 14.57
C PRO A 338 21.97 16.86 13.14
N GLU A 339 22.88 17.76 12.76
CA GLU A 339 23.48 17.80 11.43
C GLU A 339 24.31 16.55 11.12
N GLU A 340 25.03 16.01 12.11
CA GLU A 340 25.83 14.78 11.96
C GLU A 340 24.92 13.57 11.69
N TRP A 341 23.76 13.51 12.36
CA TRP A 341 22.74 12.50 12.11
C TRP A 341 22.13 12.62 10.72
N LEU A 342 21.82 13.84 10.28
CA LEU A 342 21.28 14.09 8.95
C LEU A 342 22.29 13.77 7.86
N GLU A 343 23.56 14.11 8.06
CA GLU A 343 24.63 13.75 7.14
C GLU A 343 24.83 12.23 7.06
N ALA A 344 24.79 11.52 8.19
CA ALA A 344 24.84 10.06 8.19
C ALA A 344 23.70 9.43 7.38
N PHE A 345 22.46 9.93 7.53
CA PHE A 345 21.32 9.42 6.78
C PHE A 345 21.34 9.78 5.29
N TYR A 346 21.53 11.06 4.98
CA TYR A 346 21.23 11.65 3.67
C TYR A 346 22.50 11.99 2.86
N GLY A 347 23.68 11.98 3.47
CA GLY A 347 24.96 12.39 2.90
C GLY A 347 25.23 13.89 3.02
N GLU A 348 26.42 14.32 2.61
CA GLU A 348 26.94 15.70 2.74
C GLU A 348 25.99 16.78 2.18
N ASN A 349 25.22 16.45 1.14
CA ASN A 349 24.32 17.37 0.44
C ASN A 349 22.89 17.38 1.00
N TRP A 350 22.65 16.92 2.23
CA TRP A 350 21.29 16.81 2.82
C TRP A 350 20.50 18.12 2.89
N ARG A 351 21.19 19.26 2.85
CA ARG A 351 20.60 20.60 2.78
C ARG A 351 19.92 20.90 1.43
N ILE A 352 20.24 20.15 0.38
CA ILE A 352 19.62 20.28 -0.94
C ILE A 352 18.44 19.29 -1.02
N PRO A 353 17.21 19.76 -1.24
CA PRO A 353 16.06 18.87 -1.36
C PRO A 353 16.21 17.86 -2.52
N ASP A 354 16.08 16.58 -2.20
CA ASP A 354 16.03 15.49 -3.19
C ASP A 354 14.68 14.77 -3.08
N THR A 355 13.76 15.10 -3.99
CA THR A 355 12.40 14.53 -4.02
C THR A 355 12.34 13.08 -4.51
N GLN A 356 13.46 12.55 -4.99
CA GLN A 356 13.59 11.18 -5.47
C GLN A 356 14.21 10.26 -4.40
N PHE A 357 14.78 10.84 -3.34
CA PHE A 357 15.42 10.10 -2.26
C PHE A 357 14.40 9.19 -1.55
N ASN A 358 14.77 7.92 -1.40
CA ASN A 358 13.99 6.95 -0.65
C ASN A 358 14.79 6.51 0.57
N THR A 359 14.42 6.97 1.77
CA THR A 359 15.16 6.69 3.01
C THR A 359 15.38 5.20 3.25
N VAL A 360 14.47 4.33 2.80
CA VAL A 360 14.61 2.88 3.02
C VAL A 360 15.78 2.30 2.21
N ILE A 361 16.04 2.81 1.00
CA ILE A 361 16.98 2.19 0.04
C ILE A 361 18.22 3.07 -0.22
N CYS A 362 18.05 4.39 -0.21
CA CYS A 362 19.08 5.38 -0.53
C CYS A 362 19.84 5.92 0.70
N ALA A 363 19.45 5.52 1.91
CA ALA A 363 20.13 5.93 3.13
C ALA A 363 21.63 5.58 3.07
N ARG A 364 22.48 6.57 3.36
CA ARG A 364 23.94 6.45 3.27
C ARG A 364 24.55 5.65 4.42
N ASN A 365 23.81 5.54 5.52
CA ASN A 365 24.19 4.81 6.71
C ASN A 365 23.65 3.38 6.78
N LEU A 366 23.22 2.79 5.67
CA LEU A 366 22.91 1.36 5.64
C LEU A 366 24.18 0.57 5.97
N ARG A 367 24.08 -0.34 6.94
CA ARG A 367 25.16 -1.28 7.29
C ARG A 367 25.49 -2.19 6.11
N ASP A 368 24.46 -2.71 5.46
CA ASP A 368 24.56 -3.56 4.28
C ASP A 368 23.30 -3.45 3.41
N PHE A 369 23.42 -3.86 2.15
CA PHE A 369 22.30 -4.14 1.25
C PHE A 369 21.74 -5.55 1.52
N SER A 370 21.10 -5.67 2.68
CA SER A 370 20.52 -6.92 3.18
C SER A 370 19.30 -7.39 2.39
N LEU A 371 18.85 -8.63 2.64
CA LEU A 371 17.67 -9.20 1.99
C LEU A 371 16.41 -8.34 2.21
N LEU A 372 16.22 -7.76 3.41
CA LEU A 372 15.07 -6.90 3.65
C LEU A 372 15.15 -5.59 2.84
N VAL A 373 16.34 -5.00 2.70
CA VAL A 373 16.55 -3.82 1.85
C VAL A 373 16.24 -4.16 0.40
N GLU A 374 16.73 -5.30 -0.11
CA GLU A 374 16.44 -5.75 -1.46
C GLU A 374 14.94 -5.98 -1.69
N CYS A 375 14.23 -6.60 -0.75
CA CYS A 375 12.77 -6.76 -0.83
C CYS A 375 12.04 -5.41 -0.97
N TYR A 376 12.47 -4.38 -0.23
CA TYR A 376 11.92 -3.03 -0.38
C TYR A 376 12.29 -2.41 -1.73
N ALA A 377 13.54 -2.56 -2.18
CA ALA A 377 14.01 -2.06 -3.46
C ALA A 377 13.21 -2.66 -4.63
N ILE A 378 13.02 -3.98 -4.63
CA ILE A 378 12.27 -4.70 -5.66
C ILE A 378 10.84 -4.15 -5.78
N ASN A 379 10.12 -4.10 -4.66
CA ASN A 379 8.73 -3.65 -4.67
C ASN A 379 8.61 -2.17 -5.11
N LYS A 380 9.56 -1.32 -4.73
CA LYS A 380 9.58 0.09 -5.16
C LYS A 380 9.93 0.25 -6.64
N LEU A 381 10.92 -0.51 -7.14
CA LEU A 381 11.27 -0.53 -8.56
C LEU A 381 10.08 -0.98 -9.41
N PHE A 382 9.43 -2.08 -9.02
CA PHE A 382 8.22 -2.57 -9.68
C PHE A 382 7.13 -1.48 -9.73
N ALA A 383 6.85 -0.84 -8.58
CA ALA A 383 5.82 0.19 -8.50
C ALA A 383 6.14 1.42 -9.35
N HIS A 384 7.38 1.91 -9.31
CA HIS A 384 7.81 3.07 -10.09
C HIS A 384 7.82 2.79 -11.59
N TRP A 385 8.27 1.60 -12.02
CA TRP A 385 8.14 1.16 -13.40
C TRP A 385 6.68 1.15 -13.83
N TRP A 386 5.81 0.47 -13.08
CA TRP A 386 4.40 0.31 -13.45
C TRP A 386 3.62 1.62 -13.47
N CYS A 387 3.99 2.59 -12.63
CA CYS A 387 3.36 3.91 -12.58
C CYS A 387 4.04 4.96 -13.48
N GLY A 388 5.08 4.57 -14.23
CA GLY A 388 5.81 5.48 -15.12
C GLY A 388 6.61 6.56 -14.38
N GLU A 389 6.91 6.35 -13.10
CA GLU A 389 7.72 7.26 -12.26
C GLU A 389 9.22 7.04 -12.51
N ILE A 390 9.64 7.19 -13.76
CA ILE A 390 10.95 6.76 -14.27
C ILE A 390 12.12 7.35 -13.47
N SER A 391 12.11 8.64 -13.14
CA SER A 391 13.20 9.27 -12.39
C SER A 391 13.36 8.71 -10.97
N LYS A 392 12.26 8.33 -10.30
CA LYS A 392 12.32 7.65 -9.00
C LYS A 392 12.86 6.23 -9.16
N GLY A 393 12.45 5.52 -10.21
CA GLY A 393 13.01 4.23 -10.58
C GLY A 393 14.53 4.30 -10.77
N LEU A 394 15.01 5.30 -11.52
CA LEU A 394 16.44 5.54 -11.75
C LEU A 394 17.22 5.84 -10.46
N LYS A 395 16.65 6.65 -9.55
CA LYS A 395 17.27 6.91 -8.25
C LYS A 395 17.45 5.62 -7.44
N ILE A 396 16.42 4.79 -7.40
CA ILE A 396 16.45 3.54 -6.65
C ILE A 396 17.43 2.55 -7.29
N VAL A 397 17.37 2.31 -8.61
CA VAL A 397 18.23 1.31 -9.26
C VAL A 397 19.70 1.69 -9.17
N ASN A 398 20.06 2.98 -9.26
CA ASN A 398 21.42 3.44 -9.04
C ASN A 398 21.88 3.21 -7.60
N SER A 399 20.98 3.35 -6.62
CA SER A 399 21.28 3.02 -5.22
C SER A 399 21.53 1.53 -5.04
N VAL A 400 20.76 0.67 -5.69
CA VAL A 400 20.98 -0.78 -5.67
C VAL A 400 22.32 -1.14 -6.31
N LEU A 401 22.61 -0.60 -7.51
CA LEU A 401 23.85 -0.85 -8.24
C LEU A 401 25.10 -0.30 -7.53
N PHE A 402 24.96 0.69 -6.65
CA PHE A 402 26.08 1.10 -5.78
C PHE A 402 26.54 -0.04 -4.87
N HIS A 403 25.62 -0.86 -4.37
CA HIS A 403 25.93 -2.02 -3.52
C HIS A 403 26.14 -3.31 -4.32
N ARG A 404 25.54 -3.42 -5.51
CA ARG A 404 25.55 -4.61 -6.37
C ARG A 404 25.92 -4.20 -7.82
N PRO A 405 27.16 -3.73 -8.08
CA PRO A 405 27.52 -3.11 -9.36
C PRO A 405 27.40 -4.04 -10.57
N ASP A 406 27.62 -5.34 -10.35
CA ASP A 406 27.66 -6.35 -11.41
C ASP A 406 26.34 -7.15 -11.52
N ASP A 407 25.27 -6.74 -10.83
CA ASP A 407 24.00 -7.45 -10.89
C ASP A 407 23.28 -7.21 -12.23
N GLU A 408 23.28 -8.24 -13.07
CA GLU A 408 22.74 -8.21 -14.43
C GLU A 408 21.27 -7.76 -14.50
N LEU A 409 20.44 -8.14 -13.52
CA LEU A 409 19.03 -7.76 -13.51
C LEU A 409 18.89 -6.26 -13.30
N TYR A 410 19.61 -5.69 -12.32
CA TYR A 410 19.54 -4.26 -12.02
C TYR A 410 20.18 -3.41 -13.12
N LEU A 411 21.24 -3.90 -13.77
CA LEU A 411 21.81 -3.26 -14.96
C LEU A 411 20.80 -3.18 -16.11
N ARG A 412 20.10 -4.29 -16.39
CA ARG A 412 19.02 -4.31 -17.40
C ARG A 412 17.85 -3.40 -17.02
N LEU A 413 17.48 -3.36 -15.74
CA LEU A 413 16.43 -2.45 -15.24
C LEU A 413 16.80 -0.99 -15.44
N LYS A 414 18.05 -0.62 -15.13
CA LYS A 414 18.57 0.72 -15.37
C LYS A 414 18.49 1.09 -16.85
N GLN A 415 18.98 0.22 -17.73
CA GLN A 415 18.91 0.45 -19.18
C GLN A 415 17.45 0.60 -19.66
N GLY A 416 16.53 -0.23 -19.18
CA GLY A 416 15.11 -0.14 -19.49
C GLY A 416 14.49 1.20 -19.05
N LEU A 417 14.83 1.66 -17.84
CA LEU A 417 14.40 2.96 -17.33
C LEU A 417 15.00 4.13 -18.14
N GLU A 418 16.28 4.07 -18.50
CA GLU A 418 16.94 5.10 -19.33
C GLU A 418 16.29 5.20 -20.72
N ASN A 419 16.01 4.06 -21.36
CA ASN A 419 15.31 4.01 -22.65
C ASN A 419 13.89 4.61 -22.56
N ALA A 420 13.19 4.39 -21.45
CA ALA A 420 11.87 4.98 -21.22
C ALA A 420 11.92 6.51 -21.07
N VAL A 421 13.05 7.10 -20.64
CA VAL A 421 13.23 8.57 -20.65
C VAL A 421 13.36 9.09 -22.08
N VAL A 422 14.13 8.39 -22.92
CA VAL A 422 14.38 8.81 -24.32
C VAL A 422 13.08 8.79 -25.11
N ASN A 423 12.27 7.74 -24.99
CA ASN A 423 11.02 7.60 -25.75
C ASN A 423 9.89 8.56 -25.30
N LYS A 424 10.06 9.26 -24.17
CA LYS A 424 9.12 10.29 -23.68
C LYS A 424 9.50 11.73 -24.07
N ARG A 425 10.71 11.93 -24.59
CA ARG A 425 11.17 13.21 -25.16
C ARG A 425 10.88 13.21 -26.65
#